data_AF-A0A257ERM3-F1
#
_entry.id   AF-A0A257ERM3-F1
#
_cell.length_a   1.000
_cell.length_b   1.000
_cell.length_c   1.000
_cell.angle_alpha   90.00
_cell.angle_beta   90.00
_cell.angle_gamma   90.00
#
_symmetry.space_group_name_H-M   'P 1'
#
loop_
_entity.id
_entity.type
_entity.pdbx_description
1 polymer ?
#
loop_
_entity_poly.entity_id
_entity_poly.type
_entity_poly.pdbx_seq_one_letter_code
_entity_poly.pdbx_strand_id
1 'polypeptide(L)'
;MTPAQIWFTASTGATDLQREATARLLGTTNPYALAPFAMMRTSKGLRLAVAMEPPPCLDVDAVLSWQPNGDVVLVDPDTGNTSLLGDSGGWIVGDIPFGDTVTLYTCGLIWARSWASKRLAWLDLHKQAAIPSLAISEPLDYALPGLLLAGQFKAVRSWLPLLDRASVAVDQPAMIRPLAAALLRAKRVPHVKALAPQAWKVAA
;
A
#
# COMPACT_ATOMS: atom_id res chain seq x y z
N MET A 1 -1.05 22.76 1.48
CA MET A 1 -1.45 21.62 0.63
C MET A 1 -1.02 20.36 1.36
N THR A 2 -1.94 19.44 1.61
CA THR A 2 -1.65 18.16 2.29
C THR A 2 -0.92 17.21 1.34
N PRO A 3 -0.25 16.16 1.84
CA PRO A 3 0.34 15.12 0.99
C PRO A 3 -0.64 14.54 -0.03
N ALA A 4 -1.86 14.19 0.39
CA ALA A 4 -2.91 13.68 -0.49
C ALA A 4 -3.35 14.70 -1.57
N GLN A 5 -3.42 16.00 -1.25
CA GLN A 5 -3.73 17.03 -2.24
C GLN A 5 -2.61 17.18 -3.30
N ILE A 6 -1.34 17.06 -2.88
CA ILE A 6 -0.19 17.05 -3.80
C ILE A 6 -0.27 15.83 -4.73
N TRP A 7 -0.52 14.65 -4.15
CA TRP A 7 -0.71 13.42 -4.91
C TRP A 7 -1.88 13.53 -5.89
N PHE A 8 -3.02 14.06 -5.46
CA PHE A 8 -4.20 14.20 -6.31
C PHE A 8 -3.93 15.07 -7.52
N THR A 9 -3.24 16.19 -7.32
CA THR A 9 -2.82 17.07 -8.44
C THR A 9 -1.94 16.31 -9.44
N ALA A 10 -1.00 15.50 -8.93
CA ALA A 10 -0.12 14.68 -9.77
C ALA A 10 -0.89 13.56 -10.50
N SER A 11 -1.86 12.91 -9.85
CA SER A 11 -2.63 11.81 -10.44
C SER A 11 -3.57 12.30 -11.53
N THR A 12 -4.24 13.44 -11.34
CA THR A 12 -5.11 14.05 -12.36
C THR A 12 -4.31 14.60 -13.54
N GLY A 13 -3.08 15.06 -13.31
CA GLY A 13 -2.18 15.56 -14.34
C GLY A 13 -1.35 14.49 -15.05
N ALA A 14 -1.51 13.21 -14.69
CA ALA A 14 -0.71 12.12 -15.26
C ALA A 14 -1.05 11.88 -16.74
N THR A 15 -0.01 11.83 -17.58
CA THR A 15 -0.13 11.47 -18.99
C THR A 15 -0.45 10.00 -19.16
N ASP A 16 -0.97 9.60 -20.33
CA ASP A 16 -1.25 8.19 -20.62
C ASP A 16 0.01 7.32 -20.52
N LEU A 17 1.16 7.83 -20.95
CA LEU A 17 2.44 7.16 -20.80
C LEU A 17 2.83 6.92 -19.33
N GLN A 18 2.50 7.86 -18.44
CA GLN A 18 2.73 7.70 -16.99
C GLN A 18 1.77 6.66 -16.40
N ARG A 19 0.51 6.64 -16.83
CA ARG A 19 -0.48 5.64 -16.41
C ARG A 19 -0.09 4.23 -16.87
N GLU A 20 0.37 4.09 -18.10
CA GLU A 20 0.91 2.83 -18.63
C GLU A 20 2.16 2.38 -17.86
N ALA A 21 3.06 3.30 -17.51
CA ALA A 21 4.24 2.98 -16.72
C ALA A 21 3.83 2.46 -15.33
N THR A 22 2.84 3.08 -14.67
CA THR A 22 2.27 2.58 -13.42
C THR A 22 1.65 1.19 -13.60
N ALA A 23 0.87 0.99 -14.66
CA ALA A 23 0.23 -0.29 -14.98
C ALA A 23 1.25 -1.42 -15.12
N ARG A 24 2.32 -1.18 -15.90
CA ARG A 24 3.42 -2.13 -16.09
C ARG A 24 4.16 -2.41 -14.79
N LEU A 25 4.44 -1.37 -13.99
CA LEU A 25 5.13 -1.51 -12.71
C LEU A 25 4.34 -2.39 -11.73
N LEU A 26 3.02 -2.25 -11.72
CA LEU A 26 2.11 -2.95 -10.81
C LEU A 26 1.58 -4.28 -11.37
N GLY A 27 1.78 -4.57 -12.65
CA GLY A 27 1.31 -5.79 -13.29
C GLY A 27 -0.21 -5.84 -13.49
N THR A 28 -0.86 -4.69 -13.66
CA THR A 28 -2.30 -4.60 -13.94
C THR A 28 -2.59 -3.44 -14.89
N THR A 29 -3.47 -3.65 -15.85
CA THR A 29 -3.98 -2.61 -16.77
C THR A 29 -5.36 -2.08 -16.35
N ASN A 30 -5.94 -2.63 -15.28
CA ASN A 30 -7.27 -2.25 -14.84
C ASN A 30 -7.23 -0.88 -14.12
N PRO A 31 -7.89 0.16 -14.66
CA PRO A 31 -7.79 1.52 -14.11
C PRO A 31 -8.29 1.63 -12.66
N TYR A 32 -9.27 0.81 -12.26
CA TYR A 32 -9.80 0.82 -10.90
C TYR A 32 -8.81 0.28 -9.86
N ALA A 33 -7.97 -0.69 -10.26
CA ALA A 33 -6.88 -1.18 -9.42
C ALA A 33 -5.76 -0.15 -9.29
N LEU A 34 -5.65 0.78 -10.25
CA LEU A 34 -4.63 1.81 -10.32
C LEU A 34 -5.02 3.11 -9.60
N ALA A 35 -6.28 3.27 -9.16
CA ALA A 35 -6.77 4.50 -8.52
C ALA A 35 -5.90 5.05 -7.36
N PRO A 36 -5.29 4.23 -6.49
CA PRO A 36 -4.39 4.72 -5.43
C PRO A 36 -3.01 5.18 -5.91
N PHE A 37 -2.65 4.92 -7.16
CA PHE A 37 -1.28 4.94 -7.64
C PHE A 37 -1.07 6.00 -8.72
N ALA A 38 0.00 6.78 -8.60
CA ALA A 38 0.40 7.73 -9.63
C ALA A 38 1.91 7.85 -9.72
N MET A 39 2.45 8.00 -10.94
CA MET A 39 3.85 8.42 -11.09
C MET A 39 3.97 9.91 -10.76
N MET A 40 4.81 10.26 -9.80
CA MET A 40 5.02 11.62 -9.35
C MET A 40 6.51 12.00 -9.43
N ARG A 41 6.78 13.20 -9.96
CA ARG A 41 8.14 13.76 -9.96
C ARG A 41 8.42 14.40 -8.61
N THR A 42 9.49 13.97 -7.96
CA THR A 42 9.93 14.48 -6.66
C THR A 42 11.35 15.03 -6.76
N SER A 43 11.85 15.64 -5.69
CA SER A 43 13.27 16.06 -5.60
C SER A 43 14.25 14.89 -5.70
N LYS A 44 13.81 13.66 -5.43
CA LYS A 44 14.59 12.42 -5.55
C LYS A 44 14.38 11.70 -6.89
N GLY A 45 13.73 12.35 -7.86
CA GLY A 45 13.39 11.76 -9.15
C GLY A 45 11.96 11.24 -9.23
N LEU A 46 11.70 10.43 -10.25
CA LEU A 46 10.38 9.84 -10.49
C LEU A 46 10.11 8.75 -9.44
N ARG A 47 8.92 8.80 -8.84
CA ARG A 47 8.49 7.88 -7.79
C ARG A 47 7.08 7.39 -8.08
N LEU A 48 6.78 6.17 -7.68
CA LEU A 48 5.41 5.70 -7.56
C LEU A 48 4.85 6.27 -6.25
N ALA A 49 3.92 7.20 -6.34
CA ALA A 49 3.21 7.77 -5.21
C ALA A 49 1.91 7.00 -4.97
N VAL A 50 1.68 6.58 -3.73
CA VAL A 50 0.56 5.76 -3.32
C VAL A 50 -0.23 6.49 -2.24
N ALA A 51 -1.47 6.88 -2.54
CA ALA A 51 -2.37 7.46 -1.55
C ALA A 51 -2.96 6.36 -0.67
N MET A 52 -2.86 6.54 0.65
CA MET A 52 -3.41 5.58 1.62
C MET A 52 -4.94 5.62 1.67
N GLU A 53 -5.54 6.77 1.35
CA GLU A 53 -6.98 6.99 1.24
C GLU A 53 -7.33 7.38 -0.21
N PRO A 54 -7.38 6.42 -1.16
CA PRO A 54 -7.69 6.69 -2.55
C PRO A 54 -9.16 7.09 -2.74
N PRO A 55 -9.53 7.69 -3.89
CA PRO A 55 -10.93 7.96 -4.20
C PRO A 55 -11.74 6.65 -4.25
N PRO A 56 -13.03 6.70 -3.86
CA PRO A 56 -13.95 5.60 -4.08
C PRO A 56 -14.05 5.21 -5.57
N CYS A 57 -14.42 3.98 -5.88
CA CYS A 57 -14.43 3.46 -7.26
C CYS A 57 -15.80 2.96 -7.75
N LEU A 58 -16.74 2.65 -6.85
CA LEU A 58 -18.04 2.04 -7.13
C LEU A 58 -19.22 2.95 -6.74
N ASP A 59 -19.01 3.92 -5.86
CA ASP A 59 -20.06 4.85 -5.39
C ASP A 59 -19.86 6.25 -6.01
N VAL A 60 -20.76 6.62 -6.93
CA VAL A 60 -20.70 7.89 -7.67
C VAL A 60 -20.86 9.10 -6.74
N ASP A 61 -21.76 9.05 -5.77
CA ASP A 61 -22.01 10.17 -4.84
C ASP A 61 -20.82 10.35 -3.89
N ALA A 62 -20.23 9.23 -3.45
CA ALA A 62 -18.99 9.25 -2.68
C ALA A 62 -17.82 9.82 -3.50
N VAL A 63 -17.69 9.48 -4.79
CA VAL A 63 -16.67 10.06 -5.68
C VAL A 63 -16.84 11.57 -5.82
N LEU A 64 -18.06 12.05 -6.04
CA LEU A 64 -18.33 13.48 -6.25
C LEU A 64 -18.07 14.33 -5.00
N SER A 65 -18.23 13.75 -3.81
CA SER A 65 -18.01 14.42 -2.53
C SER A 65 -16.63 14.15 -1.92
N TRP A 66 -15.83 13.25 -2.53
CA TRP A 66 -14.54 12.84 -2.00
C TRP A 66 -13.53 14.00 -2.00
N GLN A 67 -12.77 14.09 -0.91
CA GLN A 67 -11.72 15.08 -0.72
C GLN A 67 -10.40 14.34 -0.41
N PRO A 68 -9.31 14.62 -1.13
CA PRO A 68 -8.02 14.00 -0.86
C PRO A 68 -7.53 14.31 0.56
N ASN A 69 -7.37 13.26 1.36
CA ASN A 69 -6.83 13.33 2.71
C ASN A 69 -5.85 12.18 2.99
N GLY A 70 -5.12 12.29 4.09
CA GLY A 70 -4.23 11.24 4.57
C GLY A 70 -2.82 11.28 3.98
N ASP A 71 -2.08 10.22 4.30
CA ASP A 71 -0.68 10.07 3.96
C ASP A 71 -0.46 9.54 2.53
N VAL A 72 0.71 9.85 1.99
CA VAL A 72 1.14 9.36 0.68
C VAL A 72 2.50 8.71 0.81
N VAL A 73 2.59 7.45 0.40
CA VAL A 73 3.85 6.70 0.36
C VAL A 73 4.52 6.93 -0.99
N LEU A 74 5.80 7.26 -0.97
CA LEU A 74 6.66 7.31 -2.16
C LEU A 74 7.48 6.03 -2.24
N VAL A 75 7.33 5.31 -3.34
CA VAL A 75 8.10 4.11 -3.66
C VAL A 75 9.08 4.44 -4.79
N ASP A 76 10.35 4.13 -4.54
CA ASP A 76 11.39 4.14 -5.57
C ASP A 76 11.17 2.93 -6.51
N PRO A 77 10.95 3.15 -7.81
CA PRO A 77 10.58 2.08 -8.74
C PRO A 77 11.73 1.12 -9.08
N ASP A 78 12.98 1.50 -8.77
CA ASP A 78 14.16 0.70 -9.08
C ASP A 78 14.55 -0.17 -7.87
N THR A 79 14.44 0.39 -6.66
CA THR A 79 14.90 -0.25 -5.43
C THR A 79 13.78 -0.79 -4.54
N GLY A 80 12.54 -0.32 -4.75
CA GLY A 80 11.41 -0.58 -3.85
C GLY A 80 11.51 0.13 -2.50
N ASN A 81 12.49 1.01 -2.30
CA ASN A 81 12.62 1.79 -1.08
C ASN A 81 11.44 2.75 -0.91
N THR A 82 11.04 2.98 0.32
CA THR A 82 9.84 3.72 0.67
C THR A 82 10.14 4.94 1.53
N SER A 83 9.29 5.95 1.45
CA SER A 83 9.28 7.11 2.36
C SER A 83 7.88 7.71 2.39
N LEU A 84 7.56 8.52 3.39
CA LEU A 84 6.34 9.32 3.38
C LEU A 84 6.58 10.66 2.69
N LEU A 85 5.59 11.11 1.93
CA LEU A 85 5.63 12.43 1.32
C LEU A 85 5.57 13.50 2.43
N GLY A 86 6.63 14.29 2.54
CA GLY A 86 6.74 15.35 3.55
C GLY A 86 7.35 14.91 4.89
N ASP A 87 7.71 13.63 5.06
CA ASP A 87 8.32 13.11 6.29
C ASP A 87 9.50 12.17 5.99
N SER A 88 10.63 12.39 6.68
CA SER A 88 11.87 11.63 6.51
C SER A 88 12.08 10.48 7.52
N GLY A 89 11.16 10.32 8.46
CA GLY A 89 11.18 9.31 9.51
C GLY A 89 10.85 7.89 9.04
N GLY A 90 10.85 6.95 9.99
CA GLY A 90 10.39 5.58 9.80
C GLY A 90 8.99 5.39 10.37
N TRP A 91 8.09 4.85 9.55
CA TRP A 91 6.67 4.70 9.87
C TRP A 91 6.19 3.30 9.48
N ILE A 92 5.21 2.79 10.23
CA ILE A 92 4.45 1.60 9.86
C ILE A 92 3.10 2.09 9.38
N VAL A 93 2.80 1.89 8.09
CA VAL A 93 1.57 2.35 7.44
C VAL A 93 0.81 1.19 6.82
N GLY A 94 -0.47 1.41 6.53
CA GLY A 94 -1.37 0.38 6.03
C GLY A 94 -2.33 -0.09 7.12
N ASP A 95 -3.08 -1.13 6.78
CA ASP A 95 -4.11 -1.66 7.66
C ASP A 95 -3.72 -3.04 8.19
N ILE A 96 -4.29 -3.38 9.34
CA ILE A 96 -4.07 -4.66 9.98
C ILE A 96 -5.21 -5.60 9.60
N PRO A 97 -4.97 -6.55 8.67
CA PRO A 97 -6.01 -7.47 8.26
C PRO A 97 -6.51 -8.29 9.45
N PHE A 98 -7.77 -8.72 9.36
CA PHE A 98 -8.36 -9.64 10.33
C PHE A 98 -7.54 -10.93 10.41
N GLY A 99 -7.14 -11.30 11.63
CA GLY A 99 -6.42 -12.54 11.92
C GLY A 99 -5.17 -12.37 12.80
N ASP A 100 -4.54 -13.51 13.08
CA ASP A 100 -3.41 -13.62 14.01
C ASP A 100 -2.05 -13.32 13.38
N THR A 101 -1.96 -13.41 12.04
CA THR A 101 -0.74 -13.13 11.28
C THR A 101 -0.90 -11.85 10.47
N VAL A 102 0.01 -10.89 10.65
CA VAL A 102 0.12 -9.71 9.80
C VAL A 102 1.34 -9.84 8.88
N THR A 103 1.20 -9.38 7.64
CA THR A 103 2.36 -9.23 6.75
C THR A 103 2.93 -7.83 6.90
N LEU A 104 4.23 -7.73 7.17
CA LEU A 104 5.01 -6.49 7.10
C LEU A 104 5.87 -6.52 5.83
N TYR A 105 5.62 -5.58 4.94
CA TYR A 105 6.40 -5.36 3.73
C TYR A 105 7.53 -4.37 4.01
N THR A 106 8.73 -4.66 3.53
CA THR A 106 9.88 -3.75 3.51
C THR A 106 10.27 -3.34 2.09
N CYS A 107 9.70 -3.99 1.07
CA CYS A 107 9.75 -3.54 -0.32
C CYS A 107 8.41 -2.95 -0.75
N GLY A 108 8.39 -1.64 -1.05
CA GLY A 108 7.19 -0.92 -1.47
C GLY A 108 6.61 -1.43 -2.80
N LEU A 109 7.43 -1.96 -3.70
CA LEU A 109 6.95 -2.53 -4.97
C LEU A 109 6.19 -3.83 -4.77
N ILE A 110 6.68 -4.72 -3.91
CA ILE A 110 5.99 -5.97 -3.59
C ILE A 110 4.65 -5.65 -2.91
N TRP A 111 4.67 -4.70 -1.97
CA TRP A 111 3.45 -4.20 -1.32
C TRP A 111 2.46 -3.61 -2.32
N ALA A 112 2.89 -2.67 -3.17
CA ALA A 112 2.01 -2.01 -4.14
C ALA A 112 1.40 -2.99 -5.16
N ARG A 113 2.19 -3.96 -5.65
CA ARG A 113 1.70 -5.04 -6.53
C ARG A 113 0.66 -5.91 -5.81
N SER A 114 0.93 -6.29 -4.57
CA SER A 114 0.00 -7.08 -3.77
C SER A 114 -1.31 -6.32 -3.52
N TRP A 115 -1.23 -5.03 -3.24
CA TRP A 115 -2.42 -4.18 -3.08
C TRP A 115 -3.21 -4.09 -4.39
N ALA A 116 -2.56 -3.76 -5.51
CA ALA A 116 -3.22 -3.66 -6.82
C ALA A 116 -3.92 -4.97 -7.21
N SER A 117 -3.27 -6.12 -6.96
CA SER A 117 -3.85 -7.45 -7.20
C SER A 117 -5.05 -7.75 -6.30
N LYS A 118 -4.95 -7.49 -4.99
CA LYS A 118 -6.08 -7.68 -4.05
C LYS A 118 -7.24 -6.74 -4.40
N ARG A 119 -6.95 -5.51 -4.80
CA ARG A 119 -7.95 -4.51 -5.19
C ARG A 119 -8.70 -4.96 -6.44
N LEU A 120 -7.98 -5.48 -7.43
CA LEU A 120 -8.58 -6.08 -8.62
C LEU A 120 -9.51 -7.25 -8.26
N ALA A 121 -9.02 -8.21 -7.45
CA ALA A 121 -9.82 -9.37 -7.05
C ALA A 121 -11.09 -8.96 -6.27
N TRP A 122 -10.97 -7.96 -5.39
CA TRP A 122 -12.11 -7.42 -4.67
C TRP A 122 -13.14 -6.77 -5.60
N LEU A 123 -12.67 -5.92 -6.53
CA LEU A 123 -13.53 -5.27 -7.52
C LEU A 123 -14.25 -6.31 -8.39
N ASP A 124 -13.55 -7.35 -8.84
CA ASP A 124 -14.13 -8.41 -9.67
C ASP A 124 -15.25 -9.14 -8.91
N LEU A 125 -15.02 -9.46 -7.63
CA LEU A 125 -16.03 -10.08 -6.76
C LEU A 125 -17.27 -9.18 -6.61
N HIS A 126 -17.09 -7.87 -6.38
CA HIS A 126 -18.20 -6.96 -6.09
C HIS A 126 -18.94 -6.52 -7.35
N LYS A 127 -18.26 -6.40 -8.48
CA LYS A 127 -18.90 -6.21 -9.79
C LYS A 127 -19.73 -7.42 -10.19
N GLN A 128 -19.27 -8.64 -9.90
CA GLN A 128 -20.04 -9.86 -10.14
C GLN A 128 -21.25 -9.99 -9.19
N ALA A 129 -21.15 -9.45 -7.97
CA ALA A 129 -22.21 -9.44 -6.97
C ALA A 129 -23.17 -8.24 -7.09
N ALA A 130 -23.10 -7.46 -8.18
CA ALA A 130 -23.87 -6.24 -8.38
C ALA A 130 -25.39 -6.47 -8.38
N ILE A 131 -25.98 -6.46 -7.18
CA ILE A 131 -27.40 -6.21 -6.96
C ILE A 131 -27.56 -4.69 -7.16
N PRO A 132 -28.32 -4.21 -8.17
CA PRO A 132 -28.40 -2.80 -8.56
C PRO A 132 -28.91 -1.82 -7.48
N SER A 133 -29.26 -2.29 -6.28
CA SER A 133 -29.86 -1.53 -5.20
C SER A 133 -29.11 -1.59 -3.86
N LEU A 134 -28.01 -2.35 -3.76
CA LEU A 134 -27.21 -2.36 -2.54
C LEU A 134 -26.14 -1.26 -2.65
N ALA A 135 -26.22 -0.25 -1.78
CA ALA A 135 -25.11 0.68 -1.58
C ALA A 135 -23.92 -0.13 -1.06
N ILE A 136 -22.98 -0.47 -1.95
CA ILE A 136 -21.71 -1.05 -1.56
C ILE A 136 -20.89 0.13 -1.04
N SER A 137 -21.00 0.41 0.27
CA SER A 137 -20.06 1.32 0.92
C SER A 137 -18.66 0.73 0.73
N GLU A 138 -17.73 1.48 0.16
CA GLU A 138 -16.31 1.13 0.12
C GLU A 138 -15.65 1.59 1.43
N PRO A 139 -15.21 0.68 2.30
CA PRO A 139 -14.41 1.08 3.45
C PRO A 139 -13.02 1.53 3.03
N LEU A 140 -12.48 2.46 3.80
CA LEU A 140 -11.16 3.09 3.61
C LEU A 140 -10.02 2.08 3.40
N ASP A 141 -10.14 0.88 3.96
CA ASP A 141 -9.06 -0.11 4.09
C ASP A 141 -8.94 -1.10 2.92
N TYR A 142 -9.78 -0.96 1.89
CA TYR A 142 -10.05 -2.09 1.02
C TYR A 142 -8.85 -2.53 0.17
N ALA A 143 -8.49 -3.78 0.40
CA ALA A 143 -7.42 -4.54 -0.23
C ALA A 143 -5.98 -4.22 0.22
N LEU A 144 -5.77 -3.41 1.27
CA LEU A 144 -4.43 -3.25 1.82
C LEU A 144 -3.86 -4.62 2.17
N PRO A 145 -2.67 -4.97 1.65
CA PRO A 145 -2.22 -6.35 1.70
C PRO A 145 -1.64 -6.72 3.08
N GLY A 146 -1.41 -5.70 3.92
CA GLY A 146 -0.79 -5.73 5.23
C GLY A 146 -0.12 -4.38 5.49
N LEU A 147 0.82 -4.38 6.42
CA LEU A 147 1.57 -3.20 6.84
C LEU A 147 2.81 -3.00 5.99
N LEU A 148 3.18 -1.75 5.76
CA LEU A 148 4.39 -1.35 5.06
C LEU A 148 5.30 -0.57 6.01
N LEU A 149 6.59 -0.90 5.99
CA LEU A 149 7.63 -0.02 6.54
C LEU A 149 7.89 1.11 5.53
N ALA A 150 7.48 2.33 5.87
CA ALA A 150 7.76 3.54 5.12
C ALA A 150 8.96 4.28 5.74
N GLY A 151 10.08 4.36 5.02
CA GLY A 151 11.29 5.04 5.49
C GLY A 151 12.30 4.12 6.16
N GLN A 152 13.20 4.69 6.97
CA GLN A 152 14.31 3.94 7.53
C GLN A 152 13.87 3.08 8.72
N PHE A 153 14.18 1.78 8.69
CA PHE A 153 13.91 0.83 9.79
C PHE A 153 14.39 1.32 11.16
N LYS A 154 15.60 1.91 11.22
CA LYS A 154 16.21 2.41 12.46
C LYS A 154 15.49 3.65 13.02
N ALA A 155 14.73 4.35 12.19
CA ALA A 155 14.01 5.57 12.55
C ALA A 155 12.54 5.30 12.93
N VAL A 156 12.11 4.03 12.94
CA VAL A 156 10.75 3.65 13.34
C VAL A 156 10.54 3.97 14.82
N ARG A 157 9.61 4.89 15.08
CA ARG A 157 9.33 5.40 16.43
C ARG A 157 8.43 4.48 17.25
N SER A 158 7.58 3.73 16.57
CA SER A 158 6.60 2.86 17.21
C SER A 158 6.41 1.57 16.42
N TRP A 159 6.47 0.45 17.14
CA TRP A 159 6.15 -0.88 16.63
C TRP A 159 4.78 -1.36 17.07
N LEU A 160 3.99 -0.50 17.75
CA LEU A 160 2.68 -0.85 18.33
C LEU A 160 1.77 -1.64 17.38
N PRO A 161 1.65 -1.32 16.08
CA PRO A 161 0.80 -2.09 15.16
C PRO A 161 1.13 -3.59 15.08
N LEU A 162 2.37 -3.97 15.42
CA LEU A 162 2.86 -5.35 15.36
C LEU A 162 2.81 -6.10 16.70
N LEU A 163 2.80 -5.39 17.83
CA LEU A 163 3.01 -6.02 19.15
C LEU A 163 1.83 -6.89 19.61
N ASP A 164 0.62 -6.58 19.17
CA ASP A 164 -0.59 -7.33 19.54
C ASP A 164 -0.86 -8.53 18.62
N ARG A 165 0.09 -8.88 17.74
CA ARG A 165 -0.09 -9.98 16.77
C ARG A 165 0.54 -11.26 17.28
N ALA A 166 0.02 -12.40 16.85
CA ALA A 166 0.63 -13.70 17.18
C ALA A 166 1.85 -13.95 16.29
N SER A 167 1.78 -13.55 15.01
CA SER A 167 2.88 -13.68 14.06
C SER A 167 2.99 -12.49 13.11
N VAL A 168 4.22 -12.15 12.74
CA VAL A 168 4.54 -11.19 11.67
C VAL A 168 5.29 -11.93 10.57
N ALA A 169 4.76 -11.87 9.34
CA ALA A 169 5.45 -12.36 8.14
C ALA A 169 6.16 -11.21 7.42
N VAL A 170 7.41 -11.38 7.01
CA VAL A 170 8.18 -10.35 6.29
C VAL A 170 8.55 -10.79 4.87
N ASP A 171 8.46 -9.88 3.90
CA ASP A 171 8.81 -10.12 2.50
C ASP A 171 10.32 -10.27 2.26
N GLN A 172 11.15 -9.71 3.13
CA GLN A 172 12.61 -9.88 3.08
C GLN A 172 13.11 -10.77 4.23
N PRO A 173 13.60 -12.01 3.96
CA PRO A 173 14.09 -12.91 5.00
C PRO A 173 15.23 -12.32 5.85
N ALA A 174 16.07 -11.47 5.26
CA ALA A 174 17.15 -10.78 5.97
C ALA A 174 16.64 -9.87 7.10
N MET A 175 15.38 -9.43 7.05
CA MET A 175 14.76 -8.55 8.04
C MET A 175 14.23 -9.28 9.27
N ILE A 176 14.18 -10.62 9.27
CA ILE A 176 13.66 -11.40 10.40
C ILE A 176 14.42 -11.09 11.69
N ARG A 177 15.76 -11.21 11.68
CA ARG A 177 16.59 -11.00 12.88
C ARG A 177 16.55 -9.54 13.36
N PRO A 178 16.76 -8.52 12.50
CA PRO A 178 16.62 -7.12 12.91
C PRO A 178 15.24 -6.78 13.48
N LEU A 179 14.16 -7.28 12.86
CA LEU A 179 12.80 -7.03 13.30
C LEU A 179 12.51 -7.70 14.65
N ALA A 180 12.84 -8.99 14.80
CA ALA A 180 12.67 -9.67 16.08
C ALA A 180 13.41 -8.95 17.22
N ALA A 181 14.65 -8.49 16.97
CA ALA A 181 15.41 -7.72 17.95
C ALA A 181 14.82 -6.33 18.24
N ALA A 182 14.18 -5.67 17.27
CA ALA A 182 13.46 -4.43 17.50
C ALA A 182 12.19 -4.64 18.33
N LEU A 183 11.40 -5.67 18.02
CA LEU A 183 10.16 -5.99 18.74
C LEU A 183 10.43 -6.46 20.18
N LEU A 184 11.49 -7.25 20.41
CA LEU A 184 11.94 -7.64 21.76
C LEU A 184 12.23 -6.43 22.66
N ARG A 185 12.81 -5.37 22.09
CA ARG A 185 13.04 -4.11 22.83
C ARG A 185 11.73 -3.36 23.11
N ALA A 186 10.70 -3.55 22.29
CA ALA A 186 9.41 -2.87 22.39
C ALA A 186 8.38 -3.55 23.34
N LYS A 187 8.62 -4.81 23.78
CA LYS A 187 7.79 -5.66 24.69
C LYS A 187 6.55 -6.32 24.05
N ARG A 188 6.21 -7.56 24.48
CA ARG A 188 5.21 -8.51 23.90
C ARG A 188 5.40 -8.75 22.40
N VAL A 189 6.09 -9.84 22.04
CA VAL A 189 6.67 -10.00 20.70
C VAL A 189 5.97 -11.09 19.89
N PRO A 190 5.42 -10.76 18.71
CA PRO A 190 4.93 -11.76 17.76
C PRO A 190 6.06 -12.68 17.25
N HIS A 191 5.72 -13.88 16.82
CA HIS A 191 6.64 -14.73 16.07
C HIS A 191 6.93 -14.14 14.68
N VAL A 192 8.20 -13.82 14.38
CA VAL A 192 8.62 -13.27 13.07
C VAL A 192 9.06 -14.38 12.12
N LYS A 193 8.48 -14.45 10.93
CA LYS A 193 8.79 -15.45 9.88
C LYS A 193 8.95 -14.80 8.50
N ALA A 194 9.64 -15.47 7.57
CA ALA A 194 9.62 -15.06 6.17
C ALA A 194 8.24 -15.33 5.56
N LEU A 195 7.84 -14.50 4.59
CA LEU A 195 6.82 -14.88 3.63
C LEU A 195 7.29 -16.09 2.83
N ALA A 196 6.40 -17.06 2.62
CA ALA A 196 6.66 -18.10 1.64
C ALA A 196 6.84 -17.45 0.26
N PRO A 197 7.77 -17.95 -0.59
CA PRO A 197 7.92 -17.43 -1.95
C PRO A 197 6.57 -17.56 -2.67
N GLN A 198 5.91 -16.43 -2.92
CA GLN A 198 4.73 -16.44 -3.78
C GLN A 198 5.23 -16.45 -5.22
N ALA A 199 4.96 -17.54 -5.94
CA ALA A 199 5.14 -17.55 -7.38
C ALA A 199 4.13 -16.56 -7.97
N TRP A 200 4.58 -15.37 -8.33
CA TRP A 200 3.76 -14.42 -9.07
C TRP A 200 3.53 -15.03 -10.45
N LYS A 201 2.35 -15.60 -10.68
CA LYS A 201 1.93 -15.95 -12.04
C LYS A 201 1.85 -14.64 -12.81
N VAL A 202 2.82 -14.41 -13.71
CA VAL A 202 2.67 -13.43 -14.77
C VAL A 202 1.52 -13.96 -15.63
N ALA A 203 0.37 -13.29 -15.60
CA ALA A 203 -0.67 -13.54 -16.58
C ALA A 203 -0.07 -13.20 -17.94
N ALA A 204 0.16 -14.23 -18.75
CA ALA A 204 0.59 -14.14 -20.14
C ALA A 204 -0.58 -13.78 -21.04
#